data_AF-A0A7J7YRP8-F1
#
_entry.id   AF-A0A7J7YRP8-F1
#
_cell.length_a   1.000
_cell.length_b   1.000
_cell.length_c   1.000
_cell.angle_alpha   90.00
_cell.angle_beta   90.00
_cell.angle_gamma   90.00
#
_symmetry.space_group_name_H-M   'P 1'
#
loop_
_entity.id
_entity.type
_entity.pdbx_description
1 polymer ?
#
loop_
_entity_poly.entity_id
_entity_poly.type
_entity_poly.pdbx_seq_one_letter_code
_entity_poly.pdbx_strand_id
1 'polypeptide(L)'
;MGQINYAASKAGVIGLTQTAALELGRHGIRCNSVLPGFITTPMTQKVPQKVLDKVTGKIPMGHLGDPEDVADVVAFLASDDSRYITGASVEVTGGLFM
;
A
#
# COMPACT_ATOMS: atom_id res chain seq x y z
N MET A 1 3.12 -16.23 -12.07
CA MET A 1 3.58 -14.87 -12.42
C MET A 1 4.83 -14.60 -11.62
N GLY A 2 5.90 -14.16 -12.28
CA GLY A 2 7.13 -13.72 -11.59
C GLY A 2 7.18 -12.20 -11.59
N GLN A 3 7.47 -11.61 -10.43
CA GLN A 3 7.56 -10.16 -10.24
C GLN A 3 8.82 -9.79 -9.45
N ILE A 4 9.96 -10.43 -9.74
CA ILE A 4 11.21 -10.24 -8.98
C ILE A 4 11.69 -8.79 -8.96
N ASN A 5 11.62 -8.11 -10.11
CA ASN A 5 11.99 -6.70 -10.25
C ASN A 5 11.03 -5.79 -9.46
N TYR A 6 9.74 -6.02 -9.58
CA TYR A 6 8.72 -5.24 -8.89
C TYR A 6 8.81 -5.44 -7.37
N ALA A 7 8.90 -6.69 -6.91
CA ALA A 7 9.04 -7.04 -5.50
C ALA A 7 10.30 -6.38 -4.89
N ALA A 8 11.45 -6.49 -5.56
CA ALA A 8 12.68 -5.84 -5.11
C ALA A 8 12.52 -4.31 -5.02
N SER A 9 11.94 -3.68 -6.06
CA SER A 9 11.74 -2.22 -6.09
C SER A 9 10.79 -1.74 -4.99
N LYS A 10 9.68 -2.45 -4.73
CA LYS A 10 8.66 -2.04 -3.75
C LYS A 10 9.08 -2.33 -2.32
N ALA A 11 9.82 -3.41 -2.07
CA ALA A 11 10.49 -3.60 -0.78
C ALA A 11 11.52 -2.51 -0.50
N GLY A 12 12.26 -2.06 -1.53
CA GLY A 12 13.21 -0.94 -1.41
C GLY A 12 12.57 0.37 -0.96
N VAL A 13 11.34 0.66 -1.40
CA VAL A 13 10.60 1.87 -0.97
C VAL A 13 10.29 1.85 0.53
N ILE A 14 10.05 0.68 1.12
CA ILE A 14 9.84 0.55 2.57
C ILE A 14 11.13 0.92 3.32
N GLY A 15 12.27 0.37 2.89
CA GLY A 15 13.57 0.72 3.48
C GLY A 15 13.88 2.21 3.35
N LEU A 16 13.61 2.81 2.17
CA LEU A 16 13.76 4.24 1.95
C LEU A 16 12.89 5.06 2.92
N THR A 17 11.64 4.66 3.10
CA THR A 17 10.67 5.33 3.99
C THR A 17 11.17 5.33 5.44
N GLN A 18 11.65 4.19 5.94
CA GLN A 18 12.15 4.05 7.30
C GLN A 18 13.41 4.90 7.52
N THR A 19 14.35 4.88 6.57
CA THR A 19 15.55 5.72 6.64
C THR A 19 15.20 7.21 6.62
N ALA A 20 14.33 7.64 5.70
CA ALA A 20 13.88 9.03 5.63
C ALA A 20 13.16 9.46 6.91
N ALA A 21 12.34 8.60 7.51
CA ALA A 21 11.67 8.89 8.77
C ALA A 21 12.67 9.16 9.92
N LEU A 22 13.76 8.39 10.00
CA LEU A 22 14.82 8.59 11.00
C LEU A 22 15.59 9.90 10.77
N GLU A 23 15.97 10.19 9.53
CA GLU A 23 16.78 11.37 9.19
C GLU A 23 15.99 12.68 9.30
N LEU A 24 14.72 12.65 8.87
CA LEU A 24 13.90 13.84 8.72
C LEU A 24 13.01 14.13 9.94
N GLY A 25 12.81 13.16 10.83
CA GLY A 25 11.94 13.31 12.00
C GLY A 25 12.32 14.48 12.91
N ARG A 26 13.63 14.75 13.09
CA ARG A 26 14.12 15.91 13.87
C ARG A 26 13.73 17.27 13.27
N HIS A 27 13.36 17.30 11.99
CA HIS A 27 12.91 18.49 11.28
C HIS A 27 11.37 18.62 11.26
N GLY A 28 10.66 17.76 12.01
CA GLY A 28 9.20 17.73 12.02
C GLY A 28 8.57 17.15 10.75
N ILE A 29 9.35 16.46 9.91
CA ILE A 29 8.88 15.84 8.66
C ILE A 29 8.63 14.35 8.91
N ARG A 30 7.41 13.90 8.59
CA ARG A 30 6.99 12.49 8.69
C ARG A 30 7.14 11.81 7.34
N CYS A 31 7.53 10.54 7.32
CA CYS A 31 7.62 9.74 6.10
C CYS A 31 6.99 8.37 6.36
N ASN A 32 5.95 8.00 5.61
CA ASN A 32 5.25 6.72 5.73
C ASN A 32 4.99 6.14 4.35
N SER A 33 4.72 4.84 4.28
CA SER A 33 4.36 4.15 3.04
C SER A 33 3.00 3.48 3.16
N VAL A 34 2.28 3.46 2.04
CA VAL A 34 1.00 2.76 1.89
C VAL A 34 1.21 1.61 0.91
N LEU A 35 0.74 0.43 1.27
CA LEU A 35 0.94 -0.82 0.55
C LEU A 35 -0.42 -1.33 0.05
N PRO A 36 -0.85 -0.92 -1.15
CA PRO A 36 -2.11 -1.39 -1.71
C PRO A 36 -2.04 -2.86 -2.10
N GLY A 37 -3.16 -3.56 -1.90
CA GLY A 37 -3.43 -4.87 -2.50
C GLY A 37 -3.88 -4.73 -3.95
N PHE A 38 -4.86 -5.54 -4.35
CA PHE A 38 -5.48 -5.38 -5.67
C PHE A 38 -6.56 -4.31 -5.61
N ILE A 39 -6.36 -3.24 -6.39
CA ILE A 39 -7.25 -2.07 -6.46
C ILE A 39 -7.91 -2.00 -7.84
N THR A 40 -9.19 -1.61 -7.88
CA THR A 40 -9.94 -1.36 -9.11
C THR A 40 -9.35 -0.17 -9.87
N THR A 41 -8.64 -0.44 -10.97
CA THR A 41 -7.99 0.58 -11.80
C THR A 41 -8.05 0.17 -13.27
N PRO A 42 -7.83 1.08 -14.23
CA PRO A 42 -7.73 0.72 -15.65
C PRO A 42 -6.64 -0.33 -15.95
N MET A 43 -5.63 -0.47 -15.08
CA MET A 43 -4.59 -1.50 -15.21
C MET A 43 -5.12 -2.87 -14.81
N THR A 44 -5.81 -2.97 -13.66
CA THR A 44 -6.34 -4.23 -13.15
C THR A 44 -7.54 -4.73 -13.95
N GLN A 45 -8.30 -3.84 -14.59
CA GLN A 45 -9.35 -4.20 -15.55
C GLN A 45 -8.84 -4.97 -16.78
N LYS A 46 -7.55 -4.85 -17.11
CA LYS A 46 -6.93 -5.61 -18.23
C LYS A 46 -6.52 -7.02 -17.83
N VAL A 47 -6.60 -7.36 -16.54
CA VAL A 47 -6.25 -8.69 -16.04
C VAL A 47 -7.37 -9.67 -16.42
N PRO A 48 -7.06 -10.87 -16.94
CA PRO A 48 -8.08 -11.84 -17.29
C PRO A 48 -9.00 -12.19 -16.11
N GLN A 49 -10.31 -12.28 -16.34
CA GLN A 49 -11.32 -12.50 -15.29
C GLN A 49 -10.99 -13.69 -14.38
N LYS A 50 -10.58 -14.83 -14.96
CA LYS A 50 -10.17 -16.03 -14.19
C LYS A 50 -9.04 -15.76 -13.18
N VAL A 51 -8.14 -14.81 -13.48
CA VAL A 51 -7.08 -14.41 -12.56
C VAL A 51 -7.64 -13.48 -11.48
N LEU A 52 -8.51 -12.53 -11.84
CA LEU A 52 -9.19 -11.66 -10.89
C LEU A 52 -10.04 -12.47 -9.90
N ASP A 53 -10.82 -13.45 -10.36
CA ASP A 53 -11.64 -14.32 -9.49
C ASP A 53 -10.77 -15.09 -8.50
N LYS A 54 -9.63 -15.62 -8.98
CA LYS A 54 -8.67 -16.35 -8.13
C LYS A 54 -8.03 -15.45 -7.08
N VAL A 55 -7.74 -14.20 -7.43
CA VAL A 55 -7.19 -13.22 -6.48
C VAL A 55 -8.27 -12.82 -5.48
N THR A 56 -9.47 -12.46 -5.95
CA THR A 56 -10.61 -12.06 -5.11
C THR A 56 -10.97 -13.12 -4.09
N GLY A 57 -10.98 -14.41 -4.48
CA GLY A 57 -11.21 -15.52 -3.56
C GLY A 57 -10.12 -15.73 -2.50
N LYS A 58 -8.99 -15.04 -2.58
CA LYS A 58 -7.95 -15.00 -1.54
C LYS A 58 -8.03 -13.77 -0.66
N ILE A 59 -8.78 -12.74 -1.03
CA ILE A 59 -8.96 -11.53 -0.22
C ILE A 59 -10.02 -11.85 0.83
N PRO A 60 -9.72 -11.81 2.14
CA PRO A 60 -10.70 -12.05 3.20
C PRO A 60 -11.95 -11.16 3.11
N MET A 61 -11.81 -9.89 2.70
CA MET A 61 -12.95 -9.00 2.48
C MET A 61 -13.77 -9.31 1.22
N GLY A 62 -13.28 -10.21 0.35
CA GLY A 62 -14.06 -10.76 -0.77
C GLY A 62 -14.22 -9.85 -1.99
N HIS A 63 -13.55 -8.69 -2.03
CA HIS A 63 -13.56 -7.78 -3.17
C HIS A 63 -12.19 -7.12 -3.36
N LEU A 64 -11.95 -6.54 -4.55
CA LEU A 64 -10.84 -5.62 -4.76
C LEU A 64 -11.14 -4.31 -4.03
N GLY A 65 -10.10 -3.65 -3.53
CA GLY A 65 -10.26 -2.29 -2.99
C GLY A 65 -10.55 -1.28 -4.10
N ASP A 66 -11.14 -0.16 -3.74
CA ASP A 66 -11.33 0.99 -4.62
C ASP A 66 -10.18 2.00 -4.43
N PRO A 67 -9.92 2.90 -5.41
CA PRO A 67 -8.89 3.94 -5.27
C PRO A 67 -9.05 4.79 -4.00
N GLU A 68 -10.29 5.02 -3.58
CA GLU A 68 -10.66 5.77 -2.38
C GLU A 68 -10.16 5.10 -1.10
N ASP A 69 -10.15 3.75 -1.01
CA ASP A 69 -9.61 3.02 0.15
C ASP A 69 -8.13 3.36 0.39
N VAL A 70 -7.37 3.56 -0.68
CA VAL A 70 -5.96 3.99 -0.62
C VAL A 70 -5.86 5.48 -0.33
N ALA A 71 -6.70 6.29 -0.97
CA ALA A 71 -6.69 7.74 -0.82
C ALA A 71 -7.00 8.17 0.62
N ASP A 72 -7.95 7.52 1.27
CA ASP A 72 -8.35 7.83 2.65
C ASP A 72 -7.21 7.57 3.65
N VAL A 73 -6.45 6.49 3.45
CA VAL A 73 -5.25 6.21 4.27
C VAL A 73 -4.15 7.23 4.01
N VAL A 74 -3.94 7.64 2.75
CA VAL A 74 -2.99 8.71 2.42
C VAL A 74 -3.41 10.03 3.06
N ALA A 75 -4.70 10.39 3.01
CA ALA A 75 -5.24 11.59 3.63
C ALA A 75 -5.04 11.58 5.15
N PHE A 76 -5.33 10.46 5.81
CA PHE A 76 -5.05 10.27 7.24
C PHE A 76 -3.55 10.42 7.57
N LEU A 77 -2.68 9.78 6.78
CA LEU A 77 -1.23 9.89 6.99
C LEU A 77 -0.70 11.30 6.71
N ALA A 78 -1.39 12.10 5.89
CA ALA A 78 -1.06 13.50 5.65
C ALA A 78 -1.63 14.46 6.71
N SER A 79 -2.68 14.06 7.45
CA SER A 79 -3.34 14.90 8.47
C SER A 79 -2.61 14.94 9.81
N ASP A 80 -3.06 15.81 10.71
CA ASP A 80 -2.57 15.92 12.09
C ASP A 80 -3.02 14.76 12.99
N ASP A 81 -4.00 13.96 12.55
CA ASP A 81 -4.47 12.78 13.29
C ASP A 81 -3.37 11.71 13.36
N SER A 82 -2.42 11.74 12.42
CA SER A 82 -1.26 10.85 12.36
C SER A 82 0.06 11.53 12.79
N ARG A 83 0.00 12.62 13.57
CA ARG A 83 1.19 13.43 13.96
C ARG A 83 2.33 12.66 14.63
N TYR A 84 2.06 11.47 15.18
CA TYR A 84 3.05 10.62 15.83
C TYR A 84 3.37 9.33 15.06
N ILE A 85 2.97 9.27 13.78
CA ILE A 85 3.21 8.14 12.88
C ILE A 85 4.25 8.55 11.83
N THR A 86 5.43 7.94 11.89
CA THR A 86 6.51 8.06 10.91
C THR A 86 7.27 6.74 10.82
N GLY A 87 7.79 6.40 9.63
CA GLY A 87 8.45 5.14 9.33
C GLY A 87 7.51 3.94 9.16
N ALA A 88 6.19 4.16 9.18
CA ALA A 88 5.20 3.10 9.11
C ALA A 88 4.96 2.64 7.66
N SER A 89 4.58 1.36 7.55
CA SER A 89 4.07 0.74 6.33
C SER A 89 2.65 0.29 6.60
N VAL A 90 1.68 0.93 5.97
CA VAL A 90 0.25 0.64 6.19
C VAL A 90 -0.29 -0.17 5.02
N GLU A 91 -0.73 -1.38 5.29
CA GLU A 91 -1.33 -2.26 4.29
C GLU A 91 -2.80 -1.92 4.05
N VAL A 92 -3.17 -1.78 2.77
CA VAL A 92 -4.54 -1.52 2.31
C VAL A 92 -4.91 -2.63 1.33
N THR A 93 -5.16 -3.82 1.87
CA THR A 93 -5.13 -5.07 1.09
C THR A 93 -6.40 -5.90 1.20
N GLY A 94 -7.37 -5.49 2.04
CA GLY A 94 -8.52 -6.31 2.40
C GLY A 94 -8.16 -7.62 3.08
N GLY A 95 -6.93 -7.73 3.63
CA GLY A 95 -6.38 -8.92 4.29
C GLY A 95 -5.68 -9.92 3.35
N LEU A 96 -5.41 -9.55 2.09
CA LEU A 96 -4.76 -10.44 1.11
C LEU A 96 -3.33 -10.84 1.51
N PHE A 97 -2.64 -9.96 2.23
CA PHE A 97 -1.32 -10.17 2.78
C PHE A 97 -1.43 -10.07 4.31
N MET A 98 -0.76 -10.97 5.02
CA MET A 98 -0.61 -11.05 6.47
C MET A 98 0.75 -11.64 6.79
#